data_AF-A0AAD6LW03-F1
#
_entry.id   AF-A0AAD6LW03-F1
#
_cell.length_a   1.000
_cell.length_b   1.000
_cell.length_c   1.000
_cell.angle_alpha   90.00
_cell.angle_beta   90.00
_cell.angle_gamma   90.00
#
_symmetry.space_group_name_H-M   'P 1'
#
loop_
_entity.id
_entity.type
_entity.pdbx_description
1 polymer ?
#
loop_
_entity_poly.entity_id
_entity_poly.type
_entity_poly.pdbx_seq_one_letter_code
_entity_poly.pdbx_strand_id
1 'polypeptide(L)' 'MKFAYACIALRSGLALKHSIDVGVGVIDADYRGLIGLLL' A
#
# COMPACT_ATOMS: atom_id res chain seq x y z
N MET A 1 -19.63 -13.81 -5.67
CA MET A 1 -18.55 -13.85 -4.64
C MET A 1 -17.34 -13.16 -5.26
N LYS A 2 -16.96 -11.97 -4.80
CA LYS A 2 -15.92 -11.15 -5.44
C LYS A 2 -14.78 -10.95 -4.46
N PHE A 3 -13.69 -11.67 -4.67
CA PHE A 3 -12.44 -11.45 -3.96
C PHE A 3 -11.76 -10.25 -4.62
N ALA A 4 -11.48 -9.21 -3.84
CA ALA A 4 -10.79 -8.01 -4.30
C ALA A 4 -9.53 -7.83 -3.46
N TYR A 5 -8.38 -7.81 -4.13
CA TYR A 5 -7.09 -7.49 -3.51
C TYR A 5 -6.86 -5.97 -3.57
N ALA A 6 -6.14 -5.43 -2.59
CA ALA A 6 -5.76 -4.02 -2.56
C ALA A 6 -4.29 -3.85 -2.93
N CYS A 7 -4.00 -2.84 -3.74
CA CYS A 7 -2.63 -2.42 -4.04
C CYS A 7 -2.38 -1.08 -3.35
N ILE A 8 -1.39 -1.04 -2.47
CA ILE A 8 -0.94 0.20 -1.84
C ILE A 8 0.09 0.83 -2.76
N ALA A 9 -0.19 2.06 -3.19
CA ALA A 9 0.73 2.89 -3.95
C ALA A 9 0.93 4.23 -3.24
N LEU A 10 2.13 4.78 -3.41
CA LEU A 10 2.46 6.11 -2.94
C LEU A 10 1.64 7.18 -3.70
N ARG A 11 1.31 8.29 -3.03
CA ARG A 11 0.78 9.48 -3.68
C ARG A 11 1.93 10.27 -4.31
N SER A 12 1.79 10.59 -5.60
CA SER A 12 2.83 11.20 -6.45
C SER A 12 3.52 12.43 -5.83
N GLY A 13 2.81 13.25 -5.06
CA GLY A 13 3.39 14.43 -4.40
C GLY A 13 4.39 14.12 -3.28
N LEU A 14 4.32 12.95 -2.65
CA LEU A 14 5.22 12.57 -1.56
C LEU A 14 6.54 12.00 -2.10
N ALA A 15 6.49 11.23 -3.19
CA ALA A 15 7.69 10.73 -3.89
C ALA A 15 8.52 11.89 -4.43
N LEU A 16 7.87 12.80 -5.15
CA LEU A 16 8.56 13.82 -5.92
C LEU A 16 9.19 14.91 -5.05
N LYS A 17 8.61 15.21 -3.89
CA LYS A 17 9.04 16.32 -3.04
C LYS A 17 9.87 15.88 -1.83
N HIS A 18 9.70 14.63 -1.38
CA HIS A 18 10.27 14.16 -0.11
C HIS A 18 11.03 12.84 -0.24
N SER A 19 11.13 12.26 -1.44
CA SER A 19 11.85 11.00 -1.70
C SER A 19 11.43 9.83 -0.80
N ILE A 20 10.16 9.82 -0.39
CA ILE A 20 9.56 8.75 0.41
C ILE A 20 9.00 7.71 -0.56
N ASP A 21 9.37 6.44 -0.38
CA ASP A 21 8.89 5.32 -1.20
C ASP A 21 8.09 4.35 -0.33
N VAL A 22 7.08 3.70 -0.91
CA VAL A 22 6.34 2.64 -0.22
C VAL A 22 6.81 1.31 -0.79
N GLY A 23 7.43 0.49 0.05
CA GLY A 23 7.77 -0.88 -0.32
C GLY A 23 6.53 -1.66 -0.79
N VAL A 24 6.69 -2.50 -1.82
CA VAL A 24 5.59 -3.21 -2.53
C VAL A 24 4.58 -3.83 -1.55
N GLY A 25 3.32 -3.38 -1.61
CA GLY A 25 2.24 -3.77 -0.69
C GLY A 25 0.98 -4.24 -1.42
N VAL A 26 0.93 -5.55 -1.72
CA VAL A 26 -0.31 -6.22 -2.13
C VAL A 26 -0.95 -6.82 -0.89
N ILE A 27 -2.22 -6.49 -0.64
CA ILE A 27 -2.98 -6.99 0.51
C ILE A 27 -4.10 -7.90 0.01
N ASP A 28 -4.18 -9.07 0.63
CA ASP A 28 -5.21 -10.05 0.37
C ASP A 28 -6.57 -9.65 0.96
N ALA A 29 -7.66 -10.08 0.31
CA ALA A 29 -9.03 -9.78 0.71
C ALA A 29 -9.39 -10.31 2.12
N ASP A 30 -8.69 -11.37 2.56
CA ASP A 30 -8.94 -12.02 3.83
C ASP A 30 -8.03 -11.52 4.96
N TYR A 31 -7.18 -10.51 4.69
CA TYR A 31 -6.39 -9.87 5.73
C TYR A 31 -7.28 -9.09 6.72
N ARG A 32 -7.12 -9.39 8.02
CA ARG A 32 -7.87 -8.77 9.13
C ARG A 32 -6.96 -8.06 10.15
N GLY A 33 -5.65 -8.10 9.94
CA GLY A 33 -4.66 -7.49 10.83
C GLY A 33 -4.46 -5.99 10.58
N LEU A 34 -3.68 -5.35 11.44
CA LEU A 34 -3.23 -3.97 11.23
C LEU A 34 -2.25 -3.92 10.05
N ILE A 35 -2.53 -3.04 9.09
CA ILE A 35 -1.65 -2.83 7.94
C ILE A 35 -0.51 -1.89 8.35
N GLY A 36 0.71 -2.40 8.41
CA GLY A 36 1.92 -1.60 8.56
C GLY A 36 2.46 -1.15 7.20
N LEU A 37 2.81 0.13 7.07
CA LEU A 37 3.57 0.64 5.93
C LEU A 37 5.03 0.90 6.34
N LEU A 38 5.95 0.57 5.44
CA LEU A 38 7.35 0.99 5.49
C LEU A 38 7.51 2.19 4.55
N LEU A 39 8.09 3.29 5.06
CA LEU A 39 8.33 4.56 4.37
C LEU A 39 9.83 4.85 4.28
#